data_AF-A0A699TV25-F1
#
_entry.id   AF-A0A699TV25-F1
#
_cell.length_a   1.000
_cell.length_b   1.000
_cell.length_c   1.000
_cell.angle_alpha   90.00
_cell.angle_beta   90.00
_cell.angle_gamma   90.00
#
_symmetry.space_group_name_H-M   'P 1'
#
loop_
_entity.id
_entity.type
_entity.pdbx_description
1 polymer ?
#
loop_
_entity_poly.entity_id
_entity_poly.type
_entity_poly.pdbx_seq_one_letter_code
_entity_poly.pdbx_strand_id
1 'polypeptide(L)' 'MAPVHLSTGLAPSFLTPGQISSGLVPNPVPATPYAPPTNKELKILFQPMFAEYLEPPRAERPDSPAQAVQ' A
#
# COMPACT_ATOMS: atom_id res chain seq x y z
N MET A 1 50.41 -17.15 -20.53
CA MET A 1 49.71 -15.91 -20.13
C MET A 1 49.69 -15.86 -18.61
N ALA A 2 50.19 -14.78 -18.01
CA ALA A 2 50.40 -14.67 -16.57
C ALA A 2 49.12 -14.23 -15.83
N PRO A 3 48.92 -14.64 -14.56
CA PRO A 3 47.78 -14.20 -13.77
C PRO A 3 47.95 -12.74 -13.34
N VAL A 4 46.88 -11.95 -13.52
CA VAL A 4 46.84 -10.53 -13.15
C VAL A 4 46.78 -10.41 -11.63
N HIS A 5 47.80 -9.75 -11.06
CA HIS A 5 47.93 -9.47 -9.64
C HIS A 5 47.08 -8.25 -9.27
N LEU A 6 45.84 -8.48 -8.82
CA LEU A 6 44.99 -7.41 -8.28
C LEU A 6 45.43 -7.11 -6.84
N SER A 7 46.02 -5.93 -6.71
CA SER A 7 46.55 -5.28 -5.51
C SER A 7 45.92 -5.71 -4.18
N THR A 8 46.78 -6.19 -3.29
CA THR A 8 46.69 -6.09 -1.84
C THR A 8 46.28 -4.67 -1.42
N GLY A 9 45.07 -4.50 -0.89
CA GLY A 9 44.58 -3.22 -0.38
C GLY A 9 43.25 -3.40 0.37
N LEU A 10 43.35 -3.57 1.69
CA LEU A 10 42.29 -3.82 2.67
C LEU A 10 41.51 -5.13 2.46
N ALA A 11 41.76 -6.10 3.35
CA ALA A 11 40.87 -7.23 3.53
C ALA A 11 39.44 -6.70 3.75
N PRO A 12 38.42 -7.15 3.02
CA PRO A 12 37.05 -6.78 3.28
C PRO A 12 36.64 -7.34 4.64
N SER A 13 36.88 -6.58 5.71
CA SER A 13 36.27 -6.81 7.02
C SER A 13 34.74 -6.73 6.96
N PHE A 14 34.17 -6.39 5.80
CA PHE A 14 32.75 -6.46 5.46
C PHE A 14 32.19 -7.88 5.28
N LEU A 15 33.03 -8.92 5.29
CA LEU A 15 32.57 -10.31 5.18
C LEU A 15 32.34 -10.99 6.52
N THR A 16 32.54 -10.33 7.66
CA THR A 16 31.91 -10.82 8.89
C THR A 16 30.40 -10.69 8.67
N PRO A 17 29.61 -11.77 8.80
CA PRO A 17 28.16 -11.68 8.88
C PRO A 17 27.80 -11.04 10.23
N GLY A 18 28.18 -9.79 10.45
CA GLY A 18 27.67 -8.97 11.53
C GLY A 18 26.24 -8.62 11.19
N GLN A 19 25.32 -8.93 12.10
CA GLN A 19 23.91 -8.57 11.93
C GLN A 19 23.81 -7.07 11.68
N ILE A 20 23.47 -6.69 10.45
CA ILE A 20 23.00 -5.34 10.18
C ILE A 20 21.71 -5.18 10.99
N SER A 21 21.76 -4.40 12.07
CA SER A 21 20.53 -4.05 12.78
C SER A 21 19.72 -3.18 11.82
N SER A 22 18.53 -3.62 11.45
CA SER A 22 17.68 -2.89 10.51
C SER A 22 17.24 -1.52 11.04
N GLY A 23 17.62 -1.13 12.27
CA GLY A 23 17.18 0.09 12.94
C GLY A 23 15.65 0.18 13.15
N LEU A 24 14.90 -0.85 12.74
CA LEU A 24 13.46 -0.87 12.82
C LEU A 24 13.04 -1.19 14.24
N VAL A 25 12.19 -0.33 14.78
CA VAL A 25 11.47 -0.61 16.02
C VAL A 25 10.48 -1.74 15.73
N PRO A 26 10.53 -2.88 16.46
CA PRO A 26 9.55 -3.93 16.30
C PRO A 26 8.14 -3.41 16.60
N ASN A 27 7.17 -3.76 15.76
CA ASN A 27 5.76 -3.53 16.11
C ASN A 27 5.42 -4.37 17.35
N PRO A 28 4.79 -3.78 18.37
CA PRO A 28 4.35 -4.55 19.53
C PRO A 28 3.31 -5.58 19.09
N VAL A 29 3.40 -6.78 19.65
CA VAL A 29 2.39 -7.82 19.43
C VAL A 29 1.11 -7.39 20.17
N PRO A 30 -0.05 -7.35 19.49
CA PRO A 30 -1.31 -7.07 20.15
C PRO A 30 -1.58 -8.10 21.25
N ALA A 31 -1.96 -7.64 22.45
CA ALA A 31 -2.35 -8.53 23.55
C ALA A 31 -3.68 -9.25 23.28
N THR A 32 -4.50 -8.71 22.38
CA THR A 32 -5.78 -9.29 21.97
C THR A 32 -5.62 -10.03 20.64
N PRO A 33 -6.17 -11.26 20.52
CA PRO A 33 -6.22 -11.97 19.25
C PRO A 33 -6.89 -11.12 18.15
N TYR A 34 -6.43 -11.28 16.92
CA TYR A 34 -7.06 -10.62 15.77
C TYR A 34 -8.48 -11.15 15.57
N ALA A 35 -9.46 -10.25 15.64
CA ALA A 35 -10.82 -10.51 15.20
C ALA A 35 -11.00 -9.92 13.80
N PRO A 36 -11.48 -10.70 12.81
CA PRO A 36 -11.83 -10.15 11.51
C PRO A 36 -12.90 -9.05 11.65
N PRO A 37 -12.80 -7.95 10.90
CA PRO A 37 -13.82 -6.92 10.88
C PRO A 37 -15.14 -7.47 10.33
N THR A 38 -16.24 -7.00 10.90
CA THR A 38 -17.59 -7.31 10.43
C THR A 38 -17.87 -6.64 9.08
N ASN A 39 -18.87 -7.16 8.34
CA ASN A 39 -19.34 -6.54 7.11
C ASN A 39 -19.73 -5.06 7.29
N LYS A 40 -20.24 -4.68 8.47
CA LYS A 40 -20.58 -3.29 8.79
C LYS A 40 -19.34 -2.42 8.92
N GLU A 41 -18.31 -2.90 9.63
CA GLU A 41 -17.05 -2.18 9.80
C GLU A 41 -16.30 -2.04 8.48
N LEU A 42 -16.27 -3.11 7.67
CA LEU A 42 -15.76 -3.05 6.31
C LEU A 42 -16.55 -2.04 5.47
N LYS A 43 -17.89 -2.08 5.53
CA LYS A 43 -18.72 -1.11 4.82
C LYS A 43 -18.31 0.32 5.17
N ILE A 44 -18.15 0.65 6.46
CA ILE A 44 -17.75 1.99 6.93
C ILE A 44 -16.34 2.37 6.47
N LEU A 45 -15.36 1.48 6.65
CA LEU A 45 -13.96 1.76 6.32
C LEU A 45 -13.75 2.00 4.82
N PHE A 46 -14.50 1.28 3.99
CA PHE A 46 -14.36 1.30 2.54
C PHE A 46 -15.42 2.17 1.83
N GLN A 47 -16.50 2.60 2.51
CA GLN A 47 -17.57 3.42 1.93
C GLN A 47 -17.03 4.63 1.13
N PRO A 48 -16.15 5.48 1.68
CA PRO A 48 -15.71 6.68 0.96
C PRO A 48 -14.99 6.37 -0.35
N MET A 49 -14.31 5.23 -0.43
CA MET A 49 -13.59 4.83 -1.64
C MET A 49 -14.52 4.35 -2.75
N PHE A 50 -15.74 3.92 -2.42
CA PHE A 50 -16.69 3.34 -3.38
C PHE A 50 -18.00 4.12 -3.52
N ALA A 51 -18.23 5.16 -2.73
CA ALA A 51 -19.48 5.93 -2.75
C ALA A 51 -19.79 6.48 -4.15
N GLU A 52 -18.79 7.05 -4.83
CA GLU A 52 -18.94 7.57 -6.20
C GLU A 52 -19.17 6.47 -7.24
N TYR A 53 -18.71 5.24 -7.00
CA TYR A 53 -18.92 4.11 -7.92
C TYR A 53 -20.30 3.47 -7.76
N LEU A 54 -20.79 3.36 -6.51
CA LEU A 54 -22.08 2.75 -6.19
C LEU A 54 -23.25 3.72 -6.38
N GLU A 55 -23.01 4.98 -6.06
CA GLU A 55 -23.90 6.10 -6.30
C GLU A 55 -23.16 7.12 -7.16
N PRO A 56 -22.99 6.82 -8.48
CA PRO A 56 -22.47 7.83 -9.38
C PRO A 56 -23.33 9.07 -9.27
N PRO A 57 -22.73 10.27 -9.34
CA PRO A 57 -23.49 11.49 -9.49
C PRO A 57 -24.51 11.20 -10.57
N ARG A 58 -25.81 11.41 -10.28
CA ARG A 58 -26.80 11.46 -11.34
C ARG A 58 -26.32 12.59 -12.22
N ALA A 59 -25.58 12.26 -13.28
CA ALA A 59 -25.08 13.20 -14.26
C ALA A 59 -26.21 14.16 -14.44
N GLU A 60 -25.99 15.45 -14.13
CA GLU A 60 -26.99 16.51 -14.26
C GLU A 60 -27.70 16.20 -15.55
N ARG A 61 -28.89 15.61 -15.45
CA ARG A 61 -29.66 15.30 -16.64
C ARG A 61 -29.96 16.72 -17.06
N PRO A 62 -29.38 17.24 -18.16
CA PRO A 62 -29.89 18.50 -18.67
C PRO A 62 -31.35 18.16 -18.85
N ASP A 63 -32.23 18.85 -18.10
CA ASP A 63 -33.66 18.61 -18.17
C ASP A 63 -33.96 18.48 -19.64
N SER A 64 -34.28 17.24 -20.07
CA SER A 64 -34.50 16.96 -21.48
C SER A 64 -35.54 17.99 -21.87
N PRO A 65 -35.26 18.91 -22.82
CA PRO A 65 -36.22 19.95 -23.13
C PRO A 65 -37.49 19.18 -23.48
N ALA A 66 -38.51 19.35 -22.63
CA ALA A 66 -39.80 18.74 -22.85
C ALA A 66 -40.15 19.13 -24.27
N GLN A 67 -40.29 18.12 -25.13
CA GLN A 67 -40.37 18.33 -26.56
C GLN A 67 -41.44 19.38 -26.83
N ALA A 68 -41.02 20.47 -27.48
CA ALA A 68 -41.94 21.37 -28.15
C ALA A 68 -42.70 20.52 -29.17
N VAL A 69 -43.98 20.29 -28.90
CA VAL A 69 -44.93 19.81 -29.89
C VAL A 69 -46.17 20.69 -29.80
N GLN A 70 -46.19 21.63 -30.74
CA GLN A 70 -47.29 22.45 -31.28
C GLN A 70 -47.91 23.52 -30.39
#